data_AF-A0A524NY31-F1
#
_entry.id   AF-A0A524NY31-F1
#
_cell.length_a   1.000
_cell.length_b   1.000
_cell.length_c   1.000
_cell.angle_alpha   90.00
_cell.angle_beta   90.00
_cell.angle_gamma   90.00
#
_symmetry.space_group_name_H-M   'P 1'
#
loop_
_entity.id
_entity.type
_entity.pdbx_description
1 polymer ?
#
loop_
_entity_poly.entity_id
_entity_poly.type
_entity_poly.pdbx_seq_one_letter_code
_entity_poly.pdbx_strand_id
1 'polypeptide(L)' 'VVWKKMHGKGRVFYSSLGHVMKDFEVPEALEIMQRGIMWASASKYAPAESWKKPVY' A
#
# COMPACT_ATOMS: atom_id res chain seq x y z
N VAL A 1 -1.08 -9.16 6.77
CA VAL A 1 -1.91 -7.93 6.99
C VAL A 1 -1.31 -6.81 6.15
N VAL A 2 -2.13 -5.96 5.54
CA VAL A 2 -1.67 -4.79 4.78
C VAL A 2 -2.46 -3.54 5.19
N TRP A 3 -1.84 -2.37 5.08
CA TRP A 3 -2.54 -1.09 5.22
C TRP A 3 -1.83 0.01 4.43
N LYS A 4 -2.55 1.10 4.17
CA LYS A 4 -2.00 2.30 3.57
C LYS A 4 -2.35 3.53 4.38
N LYS A 5 -1.45 4.52 4.40
CA LYS A 5 -1.61 5.79 5.12
C LYS A 5 -0.99 6.93 4.33
N MET A 6 -1.51 8.13 4.48
CA MET A 6 -0.83 9.36 4.04
C MET A 6 0.05 9.91 5.16
N HIS A 7 1.29 10.30 4.83
CA HIS A 7 2.17 11.03 5.74
C HIS A 7 2.72 12.29 5.05
N GLY A 8 2.22 13.45 5.44
CA GLY A 8 2.43 14.69 4.68
C GLY A 8 1.90 14.53 3.24
N LYS A 9 2.76 14.77 2.26
CA LYS A 9 2.46 14.54 0.82
C LYS A 9 2.77 13.11 0.37
N GLY A 10 3.43 12.30 1.20
CA GLY A 10 3.83 10.94 0.89
C GLY A 10 2.72 9.91 1.09
N ARG A 11 2.73 8.87 0.25
CA ARG A 11 1.88 7.69 0.36
C ARG A 11 2.70 6.54 0.96
N VAL A 12 2.24 6.01 2.09
CA VAL A 12 2.89 4.88 2.80
C VAL A 12 2.05 3.64 2.60
N PHE A 13 2.61 2.64 1.96
CA PHE A 13 2.05 1.29 1.87
C PHE A 13 2.87 0.36 2.76
N TYR A 14 2.19 -0.39 3.62
CA TYR A 14 2.79 -1.38 4.50
C TYR A 14 2.17 -2.75 4.24
N SER A 15 3.02 -3.77 4.18
CA SER A 15 2.64 -5.17 4.11
C SER A 15 3.44 -5.97 5.13
N SER A 16 2.76 -6.80 5.91
CA SER A 16 3.39 -7.80 6.78
C SER A 16 3.55 -9.18 6.09
N LEU A 17 3.29 -9.26 4.77
CA LEU A 17 3.47 -10.46 3.95
C LEU A 17 4.89 -10.50 3.38
N GLY A 18 5.41 -11.71 3.10
CA GLY A 18 6.74 -11.90 2.53
C GLY A 18 7.81 -12.24 3.56
N HIS A 19 7.48 -13.10 4.52
CA HIS A 19 8.49 -13.68 5.42
C HIS A 19 9.43 -14.62 4.66
N VAL A 20 8.92 -15.30 3.63
CA VAL A 20 9.69 -16.15 2.71
C VAL A 20 9.29 -15.89 1.25
N MET A 21 10.16 -16.21 0.28
CA MET A 21 9.87 -16.01 -1.14
C MET A 21 8.61 -16.78 -1.61
N LYS A 22 8.35 -17.95 -1.02
CA LYS A 22 7.18 -18.77 -1.32
C LYS A 22 5.85 -18.04 -1.07
N ASP A 23 5.84 -17.04 -0.18
CA ASP A 23 4.63 -16.25 0.08
C ASP A 23 4.14 -15.51 -1.17
N PHE A 24 5.03 -15.22 -2.13
CA PHE A 24 4.71 -14.57 -3.40
C PHE A 24 4.35 -15.56 -4.52
N GLU A 25 4.41 -16.88 -4.27
CA GLU A 25 3.80 -17.87 -5.17
C GLU A 25 2.26 -17.80 -5.11
N VAL A 26 1.70 -17.25 -4.02
CA VAL A 26 0.28 -16.89 -3.93
C VAL A 26 0.05 -15.65 -4.79
N PRO A 27 -0.68 -15.76 -5.93
CA PRO A 27 -0.79 -14.66 -6.90
C PRO A 27 -1.35 -13.37 -6.29
N GLU A 28 -2.30 -13.48 -5.37
CA GLU A 28 -2.94 -12.34 -4.70
C GLU A 28 -1.96 -11.58 -3.80
N ALA A 29 -1.01 -12.29 -3.17
CA ALA A 29 0.01 -11.68 -2.33
C ALA A 29 1.04 -10.90 -3.17
N LEU A 30 1.39 -11.41 -4.34
CA LEU A 30 2.24 -10.71 -5.28
C LEU A 30 1.51 -9.51 -5.92
N GLU A 31 0.25 -9.69 -6.32
CA GLU A 31 -0.57 -8.65 -6.93
C GLU A 31 -0.77 -7.46 -5.99
N ILE A 32 -1.09 -7.71 -4.71
CA ILE A 32 -1.26 -6.63 -3.74
C ILE A 32 0.05 -5.89 -3.47
N MET A 33 1.19 -6.59 -3.50
CA MET A 33 2.51 -5.97 -3.35
C MET A 33 2.81 -5.05 -4.53
N GLN A 34 2.61 -5.53 -5.77
CA GLN A 34 2.84 -4.73 -6.98
C GLN A 34 1.94 -3.48 -7.00
N ARG A 35 0.64 -3.64 -6.70
CA ARG A 35 -0.32 -2.52 -6.61
C ARG A 35 0.05 -1.53 -5.50
N GLY A 36 0.51 -2.03 -4.35
CA GLY A 36 0.95 -1.21 -3.23
C GLY A 36 2.17 -0.35 -3.56
N ILE A 37 3.17 -0.92 -4.25
CA ILE A 37 4.36 -0.20 -4.71
C ILE A 37 3.98 0.88 -5.73
N MET A 38 3.15 0.55 -6.72
CA MET A 38 2.65 1.53 -7.71
C MET A 38 1.85 2.65 -7.05
N TRP A 39 1.01 2.32 -6.07
CA TRP A 39 0.23 3.32 -5.34
C TRP A 39 1.11 4.28 -4.53
N ALA A 40 2.14 3.77 -3.85
CA ALA A 40 3.07 4.56 -3.04
C ALA A 40 3.89 5.53 -3.92
N SER A 41 4.39 5.06 -5.06
CA SER A 41 5.17 5.88 -6.00
C SER A 41 4.36 7.02 -6.64
N ALA A 42 3.06 6.82 -6.81
CA ALA A 42 2.15 7.83 -7.36
C ALA A 42 2.01 9.09 -6.49
N SER A 43 2.50 9.10 -5.23
CA SER A 43 2.52 10.30 -4.37
C SER A 43 3.25 11.51 -4.96
N LYS A 44 4.19 11.28 -5.88
CA LYS A 44 4.91 12.35 -6.57
C LYS A 44 4.06 13.12 -7.58
N TYR A 45 3.09 12.46 -8.21
CA TYR A 45 2.36 12.99 -9.36
C TYR A 45 0.88 13.25 -9.06
N ALA A 46 0.28 12.43 -8.21
CA ALA A 46 -1.14 12.48 -7.91
C ALA A 46 -1.41 13.18 -6.56
N PRO A 47 -2.53 13.93 -6.45
CA PRO A 47 -2.88 14.60 -5.20
C PRO A 47 -3.17 13.61 -4.07
N ALA A 48 -3.26 14.15 -2.84
CA ALA A 48 -3.68 13.38 -1.69
C ALA A 48 -5.11 12.84 -1.88
N GLU A 49 -5.34 11.58 -1.51
CA GLU A 49 -6.68 10.98 -1.57
C GLU A 49 -7.62 11.68 -0.58
N SER A 50 -8.92 11.77 -0.95
CA SER A 50 -9.97 12.23 -0.05
C SER A 50 -10.30 11.14 0.96
N TRP A 51 -9.77 11.28 2.19
CA TRP A 51 -9.99 10.30 3.27
C TRP A 51 -11.27 10.59 4.03
N LYS A 52 -12.06 9.54 4.26
CA LYS A 52 -13.11 9.56 5.29
C LYS A 52 -12.43 9.39 6.64
N LYS A 53 -12.50 10.40 7.49
CA LYS A 53 -12.09 10.27 8.90
C LYS A 53 -13.14 9.39 9.59
N PRO A 54 -12.75 8.31 10.30
CA PRO A 54 -13.69 7.62 11.16
C PRO A 54 -14.18 8.62 12.22
N VAL A 55 -15.50 8.76 12.33
CA VAL A 55 -16.14 9.45 13.45
C VAL A 55 -16.21 8.41 14.56
N TYR A 56 -15.44 8.62 15.63
CA TYR A 56 -15.56 7.87 16.87
C TYR A 56 -16.63 8.51 17.74
#